data_AF-A0A661WGQ5-F1
#
_entry.id   AF-A0A661WGQ5-F1
#
_cell.length_a   1.000
_cell.length_b   1.000
_cell.length_c   1.000
_cell.angle_alpha   90.00
_cell.angle_beta   90.00
_cell.angle_gamma   90.00
#
_symmetry.space_group_name_H-M   'P 1'
#
loop_
_entity.id
_entity.type
_entity.pdbx_description
1 polymer ?
#
loop_
_entity_poly.entity_id
_entity_poly.type
_entity_poly.pdbx_seq_one_letter_code
_entity_poly.pdbx_strand_id
1 'polypeptide(L)'
;EPVGFVMLYIDEKKPKFFLWRLMIASEHQGKGYGYLAMELVIDNVQTLPGANELLTSYVPGEGNPSPFYYKLGFEETDEWEDGEKVLKLSF
;
A
#
# COMPACT_ATOMS: atom_id res chain seq x y z
N GLU A 1 -10.45 -17.74 10.36
CA GLU A 1 -9.24 -18.18 9.63
C GLU A 1 -8.54 -16.96 9.02
N PRO A 2 -7.22 -17.00 8.78
CA PRO A 2 -6.52 -15.91 8.08
C PRO A 2 -7.00 -15.78 6.63
N VAL A 3 -7.32 -14.56 6.19
CA VAL A 3 -7.83 -14.27 4.83
C VAL A 3 -6.84 -13.52 3.94
N GLY A 4 -5.67 -13.18 4.48
CA GLY A 4 -4.67 -12.36 3.79
C GLY A 4 -3.44 -12.08 4.65
N PHE A 5 -2.57 -11.23 4.11
CA PHE A 5 -1.29 -10.86 4.70
C PHE A 5 -0.91 -9.43 4.32
N VAL A 6 -0.35 -8.70 5.28
CA VAL A 6 0.20 -7.35 5.12
C VAL A 6 1.62 -7.32 5.65
N MET A 7 2.52 -6.62 4.95
CA MET A 7 3.86 -6.31 5.42
C MET A 7 4.19 -4.84 5.15
N LEU A 8 4.63 -4.15 6.19
CA LEU A 8 5.12 -2.78 6.12
C LEU A 8 6.63 -2.77 6.35
N TYR A 9 7.30 -1.90 5.61
CA TYR A 9 8.63 -1.42 5.96
C TYR A 9 8.49 -0.05 6.62
N ILE A 10 9.10 0.08 7.80
CA ILE A 10 9.06 1.28 8.61
C ILE A 10 10.51 1.64 8.96
N ASP A 11 10.96 2.81 8.53
CA ASP A 11 12.18 3.42 9.02
C ASP A 11 11.79 4.49 10.06
N GLU A 12 12.14 4.27 11.33
CA GLU A 12 11.83 5.22 12.42
C GLU A 12 12.80 6.40 12.46
N LYS A 13 13.98 6.29 11.81
CA LYS A 13 15.00 7.35 11.81
C LYS A 13 14.81 8.34 10.67
N LYS A 14 14.26 7.86 9.56
CA LYS A 14 13.79 8.66 8.42
C LYS A 14 12.34 8.25 8.21
N PRO A 15 11.33 9.12 8.36
CA PRO A 15 9.92 8.74 8.36
C PRO A 15 9.46 8.23 6.97
N LYS A 16 9.92 7.03 6.60
CA LYS A 16 9.62 6.33 5.36
C LYS A 16 8.78 5.12 5.75
N PHE A 17 7.53 5.16 5.34
CA PHE A 17 6.56 4.11 5.55
C PHE A 17 6.19 3.53 4.19
N PHE A 18 6.43 2.23 3.99
CA PHE A 18 6.24 1.58 2.70
C PHE A 18 5.44 0.30 2.85
N LEU A 19 4.32 0.18 2.13
CA LEU A 19 3.58 -1.07 1.99
C LEU A 19 4.34 -2.00 1.05
N TRP A 20 5.03 -2.98 1.65
CA TRP A 20 5.83 -3.97 0.92
C TRP A 20 4.94 -5.07 0.35
N ARG A 21 4.02 -5.63 1.15
CA ARG A 21 3.10 -6.69 0.68
C ARG A 21 1.69 -6.43 1.16
N LEU A 22 0.74 -6.61 0.25
CA LEU A 22 -0.68 -6.78 0.52
C LEU A 22 -1.16 -7.97 -0.30
N MET A 23 -1.66 -9.01 0.36
CA MET A 23 -2.18 -10.21 -0.30
C MET A 23 -3.52 -10.58 0.33
N ILE A 24 -4.54 -10.77 -0.49
CA ILE A 24 -5.82 -11.32 -0.09
C ILE A 24 -5.96 -12.69 -0.76
N ALA A 25 -6.28 -13.72 0.02
CA ALA A 25 -6.51 -15.06 -0.50
C ALA A 25 -7.59 -15.03 -1.59
N SER A 26 -7.42 -15.81 -2.66
CA SER A 26 -8.18 -15.64 -3.91
C SER A 26 -9.68 -15.82 -3.72
N GLU A 27 -10.09 -16.77 -2.88
CA GLU A 27 -11.47 -17.04 -2.48
C GLU A 27 -12.12 -15.90 -1.68
N HIS A 28 -11.31 -14.95 -1.18
CA HIS A 28 -11.73 -13.78 -0.42
C HIS A 28 -11.59 -12.46 -1.21
N GLN A 29 -11.05 -12.48 -2.43
CA GLN A 29 -10.96 -11.29 -3.28
C GLN A 29 -12.35 -10.81 -3.77
N GLY A 30 -12.45 -9.53 -4.13
CA GLY A 30 -13.71 -8.91 -4.59
C GLY A 30 -14.76 -8.66 -3.49
N LYS A 31 -14.46 -9.00 -2.23
CA LYS A 31 -15.36 -8.85 -1.06
C LYS A 31 -15.08 -7.61 -0.21
N GLY A 32 -14.16 -6.74 -0.64
CA GLY A 32 -13.81 -5.50 0.08
C GLY A 32 -12.69 -5.63 1.12
N TYR A 33 -12.16 -6.84 1.40
CA TYR A 33 -11.13 -7.01 2.44
C TYR A 33 -9.83 -6.25 2.17
N GLY A 34 -9.44 -6.04 0.92
CA GLY A 34 -8.29 -5.22 0.59
C GLY A 34 -8.45 -3.77 1.05
N TYR A 35 -9.65 -3.18 0.89
CA TYR A 35 -9.95 -1.83 1.36
C TYR A 35 -9.89 -1.75 2.88
N LEU A 36 -10.60 -2.65 3.56
CA LEU A 36 -10.61 -2.69 5.04
C LEU A 36 -9.20 -2.90 5.62
N ALA A 37 -8.38 -3.75 4.99
CA ALA A 37 -7.00 -3.94 5.39
C ALA A 37 -6.18 -2.65 5.22
N MET A 38 -6.38 -1.93 4.11
CA MET A 38 -5.68 -0.68 3.84
C MET A 38 -6.13 0.47 4.75
N GLU A 39 -7.41 0.57 5.10
CA GLU A 39 -7.88 1.53 6.11
C GLU A 39 -7.15 1.34 7.44
N LEU A 40 -7.08 0.09 7.93
CA LEU A 40 -6.35 -0.22 9.17
C LEU A 40 -4.86 0.07 9.09
N VAL A 41 -4.24 -0.18 7.93
CA VAL A 41 -2.82 0.15 7.69
C VAL A 41 -2.60 1.66 7.71
N ILE A 42 -3.45 2.42 7.00
CA ILE A 42 -3.36 3.87 6.91
C ILE A 42 -3.55 4.49 8.29
N ASP A 43 -4.60 4.09 9.01
CA ASP A 43 -4.87 4.55 10.37
C ASP A 43 -3.68 4.25 11.29
N ASN A 44 -3.07 3.06 11.17
CA ASN A 44 -1.89 2.72 11.96
C ASN A 44 -0.69 3.60 11.61
N VAL A 45 -0.38 3.78 10.32
CA VAL A 45 0.78 4.57 9.88
C VAL A 45 0.64 6.03 10.28
N GLN A 46 -0.57 6.62 10.18
CA GLN A 46 -0.83 8.00 10.59
C GLN A 46 -0.54 8.27 12.08
N THR A 47 -0.54 7.24 12.93
CA THR A 47 -0.21 7.38 14.36
C THR A 47 1.30 7.45 14.61
N LEU A 48 2.13 7.13 13.61
CA LEU A 48 3.58 7.08 13.76
C LEU A 48 4.21 8.47 13.66
N PRO A 49 5.27 8.77 14.44
CA PRO A 49 5.93 10.06 14.38
C PRO A 49 6.47 10.40 12.99
N GLY A 50 6.09 11.57 12.47
CA GLY A 50 6.54 12.06 11.16
C GLY A 50 5.82 11.45 9.96
N ALA A 51 4.77 10.65 10.17
CA ALA A 51 3.96 10.12 9.08
C ALA A 51 3.15 11.22 8.38
N ASN A 52 3.59 11.59 7.19
CA ASN A 52 2.88 12.49 6.25
C ASN A 52 2.49 11.78 4.95
N GLU A 53 3.03 10.59 4.70
CA GLU A 53 2.73 9.79 3.53
C GLU A 53 2.93 8.29 3.79
N LEU A 54 2.27 7.48 2.95
CA LEU A 54 2.50 6.04 2.81
C LEU A 54 2.87 5.75 1.35
N LEU A 55 3.96 5.02 1.16
CA LEU A 55 4.46 4.64 -0.15
C LEU A 55 4.11 3.17 -0.48
N THR A 56 4.03 2.85 -1.76
CA THR A 56 4.02 1.47 -2.26
C THR A 56 4.53 1.45 -3.70
N SER A 57 4.61 0.28 -4.31
CA SER A 57 4.98 0.14 -5.72
C SER A 57 4.20 -0.97 -6.39
N TYR A 58 4.20 -0.97 -7.72
CA TYR A 58 3.64 -2.06 -8.50
C TYR A 58 4.38 -2.25 -9.82
N VAL A 59 4.45 -3.50 -10.29
CA VAL A 59 4.92 -3.82 -11.64
C VAL A 59 3.86 -3.40 -12.67
N PRO A 60 4.15 -2.51 -13.64
CA PRO A 60 3.22 -2.17 -14.70
C PRO A 60 2.92 -3.36 -15.61
N GLY A 61 1.67 -3.49 -16.03
CA GLY A 61 1.24 -4.59 -16.89
C GLY A 61 -0.27 -4.80 -16.85
N GLU A 62 -0.76 -5.75 -17.63
CA GLU A 62 -2.18 -6.13 -17.57
C GLU A 62 -2.52 -6.73 -16.20
N GLY A 63 -3.64 -6.30 -15.61
CA GLY A 63 -4.10 -6.81 -14.30
C GLY A 63 -3.31 -6.31 -13.09
N ASN A 64 -2.46 -5.28 -13.25
CA ASN A 64 -1.70 -4.71 -12.15
C ASN A 64 -2.61 -4.06 -11.06
N PRO A 65 -2.13 -3.88 -9.82
CA PRO A 65 -2.95 -3.42 -8.70
C PRO A 65 -3.18 -1.90 -8.65
N SER A 66 -2.60 -1.11 -9.56
CA SER A 66 -2.69 0.36 -9.49
C SER A 66 -4.13 0.90 -9.45
N PRO A 67 -5.14 0.35 -10.17
CA PRO A 67 -6.50 0.86 -10.07
C PRO A 67 -7.14 0.66 -8.68
N PHE A 68 -6.65 -0.30 -7.90
CA PHE A 68 -7.05 -0.47 -6.50
C PHE A 68 -6.44 0.62 -5.64
N TYR A 69 -5.14 0.90 -5.79
CA TYR A 69 -4.47 1.96 -5.05
C TYR A 69 -5.00 3.36 -5.39
N TYR A 70 -5.31 3.64 -6.66
CA TYR A 70 -5.90 4.94 -7.06
C TYR A 70 -7.24 5.22 -6.40
N LYS A 71 -8.06 4.19 -6.19
CA LYS A 71 -9.34 4.34 -5.48
C LYS A 71 -9.17 4.60 -3.98
N LEU A 72 -8.02 4.28 -3.42
CA LEU A 72 -7.63 4.63 -2.05
C LEU A 72 -7.00 6.02 -1.96
N GLY A 73 -6.83 6.73 -3.08
CA GLY A 73 -6.22 8.06 -3.13
C GLY A 73 -4.72 8.05 -3.33
N PHE A 74 -4.10 6.90 -3.63
CA PHE A 74 -2.70 6.89 -4.05
C PHE A 74 -2.54 7.57 -5.41
N GLU A 75 -1.44 8.28 -5.56
CA GLU A 75 -1.03 8.93 -6.80
C GLU A 75 0.33 8.38 -7.23
N GLU A 76 0.56 8.33 -8.55
CA GLU A 76 1.87 7.98 -9.08
C GLU A 76 2.91 9.05 -8.72
N THR A 77 4.12 8.61 -8.40
CA THR A 77 5.29 9.50 -8.32
C THR A 77 6.07 9.45 -9.63
N ASP A 78 7.11 10.29 -9.73
CA ASP A 78 8.08 10.23 -10.82
C ASP A 78 9.14 9.13 -10.60
N GLU A 79 9.05 8.36 -9.51
CA GLU A 79 10.06 7.38 -9.10
C GLU A 79 9.73 5.96 -9.57
N TRP A 80 10.80 5.21 -9.82
CA TRP A 80 10.78 3.79 -10.16
C TRP A 80 11.80 3.05 -9.30
N GLU A 81 11.41 1.89 -8.77
CA GLU A 81 12.29 1.01 -8.00
C GLU A 81 12.21 -0.39 -8.62
N ASP A 82 13.35 -0.93 -9.08
CA ASP A 82 13.46 -2.29 -9.64
C ASP A 82 12.43 -2.65 -10.74
N GLY A 83 12.05 -1.67 -11.57
CA GLY A 83 11.07 -1.82 -12.64
C GLY A 83 9.61 -1.70 -12.18
N GLU A 84 9.38 -1.40 -10.90
CA GLU A 84 8.09 -1.06 -10.33
C GLU A 84 7.89 0.45 -10.28
N LYS A 85 6.67 0.89 -10.53
CA LYS A 85 6.30 2.30 -10.42
C LYS A 85 5.88 2.60 -8.98
N VAL A 86 6.46 3.65 -8.40
CA VAL A 86 6.18 4.04 -7.01
C VAL A 86 4.91 4.89 -6.95
N LEU A 87 4.11 4.62 -5.92
CA LEU A 87 2.89 5.34 -5.58
C LEU A 87 3.03 5.95 -4.18
N LYS A 88 2.35 7.08 -3.96
CA LYS A 88 2.24 7.72 -2.66
C LYS A 88 0.79 8.04 -2.30
N LEU A 89 0.46 7.92 -1.02
CA LEU A 89 -0.74 8.46 -0.42
C LEU A 89 -0.31 9.49 0.63
N SER A 90 -0.74 10.74 0.49
CA SER A 90 -0.43 11.82 1.44
C SER A 90 -1.53 11.98 2.49
N PHE A 91 -1.16 12.38 3.71
CA PHE A 91 -2.05 12.61 4.85
C PHE A 91 -2.13 14.08 5.24
#